data_AF-A0A7S2BH39-F1
#
_entry.id   AF-A0A7S2BH39-F1
#
_cell.length_a   1.000
_cell.length_b   1.000
_cell.length_c   1.000
_cell.angle_alpha   90.00
_cell.angle_beta   90.00
_cell.angle_gamma   90.00
#
_symmetry.space_group_name_H-M   'P 1'
#
loop_
_entity.id
_entity.type
_entity.pdbx_description
1 polymer ?
#
loop_
_entity_poly.entity_id
_entity_poly.type
_entity_poly.pdbx_seq_one_letter_code
_entity_poly.pdbx_strand_id
1 'polypeptide(L)'
;ASEDLSAAYFDSCKDRLYCGRTDGTSRRAVQTVLHEALDTLLLAVAPIVPFLVEEVHEHRSSPRPAPPFERRWTEPPSEWIDEDLARRWSLGILAKEEVTRLLHVAQVEKKLKGAVDARVELQAAAGSDLYTALASLGGELNDVLGVSASRLCALSSTAAQPKRTCEQPAAGEQPAAEEGRG
;
A
#
# COMPACT_ATOMS: atom_id res chain seq x y z
N ALA A 1 3.26 -16.11 -1.38
CA ALA A 1 3.17 -15.70 0.04
C ALA A 1 4.25 -14.67 0.40
N SER A 2 5.55 -15.00 0.36
CA SER A 2 6.61 -14.01 0.70
C SER A 2 6.85 -12.94 -0.37
N GLU A 3 6.64 -13.25 -1.66
CA GLU A 3 6.84 -12.27 -2.75
C GLU A 3 5.73 -11.21 -2.80
N ASP A 4 4.52 -11.57 -2.39
CA ASP A 4 3.35 -10.70 -2.47
C ASP A 4 3.46 -9.54 -1.47
N LEU A 5 4.05 -9.77 -0.30
CA LEU A 5 4.16 -8.76 0.75
C LEU A 5 5.16 -7.64 0.39
N SER A 6 6.33 -8.01 -0.15
CA SER A 6 7.34 -7.02 -0.55
C SER A 6 6.84 -6.20 -1.74
N ALA A 7 6.25 -6.87 -2.75
CA ALA A 7 5.65 -6.19 -3.88
C ALA A 7 4.51 -5.27 -3.45
N ALA A 8 3.58 -5.73 -2.62
CA ALA A 8 2.45 -4.93 -2.14
C ALA A 8 2.90 -3.71 -1.33
N TYR A 9 3.87 -3.88 -0.42
CA TYR A 9 4.38 -2.79 0.41
C TYR A 9 5.07 -1.72 -0.44
N PHE A 10 6.01 -2.11 -1.30
CA PHE A 10 6.69 -1.15 -2.17
C PHE A 10 5.70 -0.45 -3.10
N ASP A 11 4.73 -1.16 -3.64
CA ASP A 11 3.72 -0.56 -4.51
C ASP A 11 2.88 0.50 -3.82
N SER A 12 2.42 0.23 -2.59
CA SER A 12 1.65 1.21 -1.79
C SER A 12 2.48 2.42 -1.34
N CYS A 13 3.80 2.26 -1.16
CA CYS A 13 4.66 3.31 -0.62
C CYS A 13 5.30 4.20 -1.68
N LYS A 14 5.31 3.79 -2.96
CA LYS A 14 5.94 4.55 -4.07
C LYS A 14 5.45 5.99 -4.13
N ASP A 15 4.14 6.21 -4.05
CA ASP A 15 3.56 7.55 -4.15
C ASP A 15 4.02 8.46 -3.00
N ARG A 16 4.11 7.92 -1.78
CA ARG A 16 4.60 8.64 -0.60
C ARG A 16 6.09 8.98 -0.74
N LEU A 17 6.87 8.10 -1.35
CA LEU A 17 8.31 8.30 -1.54
C LEU A 17 8.62 9.30 -2.67
N TYR A 18 7.88 9.26 -3.77
CA TYR A 18 8.13 10.09 -4.95
C TYR A 18 7.42 11.44 -4.90
N CYS A 19 6.15 11.46 -4.47
CA CYS A 19 5.31 12.66 -4.49
C CYS A 19 5.27 13.35 -3.11
N GLY A 20 5.63 12.65 -2.04
CA GLY A 20 5.65 13.20 -0.69
C GLY A 20 6.72 14.26 -0.50
N ARG A 21 6.36 15.34 0.23
CA ARG A 21 7.31 16.37 0.66
C ARG A 21 8.53 15.74 1.34
N THR A 22 9.72 16.28 1.07
CA THR A 22 11.00 15.80 1.62
C THR A 22 11.01 15.78 3.16
N ASP A 23 10.31 16.72 3.79
CA ASP A 23 10.15 16.85 5.23
C ASP A 23 8.80 16.31 5.76
N GLY A 24 8.03 15.63 4.91
CA GLY A 24 6.70 15.12 5.24
C GLY A 24 6.75 13.93 6.21
N THR A 25 5.88 13.93 7.21
CA THR A 25 5.80 12.86 8.22
C THR A 25 5.50 11.50 7.60
N SER A 26 4.61 11.42 6.61
CA SER A 26 4.27 10.17 5.91
C SER A 26 5.48 9.58 5.18
N ARG A 27 6.25 10.41 4.45
CA ARG A 27 7.47 9.98 3.77
C ARG A 27 8.54 9.50 4.76
N ARG A 28 8.75 10.25 5.85
CA ARG A 28 9.69 9.84 6.91
C ARG A 28 9.29 8.53 7.58
N ALA A 29 8.01 8.31 7.82
CA ALA A 29 7.52 7.05 8.40
C ALA A 29 7.89 5.85 7.51
N VAL A 30 7.65 5.93 6.20
CA VAL A 30 8.05 4.88 5.25
C VAL A 30 9.57 4.68 5.25
N GLN A 31 10.34 5.76 5.24
CA GLN A 31 11.81 5.69 5.27
C GLN A 31 12.34 5.04 6.56
N THR A 32 11.72 5.31 7.71
CA THR A 32 12.07 4.66 8.98
C THR A 32 11.82 3.16 8.90
N VAL A 33 10.64 2.72 8.44
CA VAL A 33 10.34 1.29 8.27
C VAL A 33 11.33 0.61 7.31
N LEU A 34 11.62 1.24 6.17
CA LEU A 34 12.59 0.71 5.21
C LEU A 34 14.02 0.67 5.78
N HIS A 35 14.40 1.63 6.61
CA HIS A 35 15.70 1.66 7.27
C HIS A 35 15.87 0.49 8.25
N GLU A 36 14.86 0.27 9.10
CA GLU A 36 14.84 -0.84 10.06
C GLU A 36 14.79 -2.21 9.37
N ALA A 37 13.97 -2.33 8.32
CA ALA A 37 13.87 -3.56 7.52
C ALA A 37 15.20 -3.88 6.83
N LEU A 38 15.85 -2.89 6.21
CA LEU A 38 17.17 -3.07 5.60
C LEU A 38 18.21 -3.47 6.66
N ASP A 39 18.19 -2.83 7.83
CA ASP A 39 19.16 -3.15 8.88
C ASP A 39 19.03 -4.59 9.38
N THR A 40 17.79 -5.01 9.63
CA THR A 40 17.48 -6.38 10.06
C THR A 40 17.87 -7.40 9.00
N LEU A 41 17.59 -7.10 7.72
CA LEU A 41 17.98 -7.96 6.59
C LEU A 41 19.50 -8.10 6.49
N LEU A 42 20.25 -6.99 6.59
CA LEU A 42 21.71 -7.02 6.54
C LEU A 42 22.30 -7.85 7.68
N LEU A 43 21.76 -7.75 8.90
CA LEU A 43 22.19 -8.60 10.02
C LEU A 43 21.88 -10.08 9.78
N ALA A 44 20.72 -10.40 9.22
CA ALA A 44 20.31 -11.78 8.95
C ALA A 44 21.19 -12.45 7.88
N VAL A 45 21.54 -11.72 6.82
CA VAL A 45 22.26 -12.25 5.66
C VAL A 45 23.79 -12.10 5.75
N ALA A 46 24.30 -11.32 6.72
CA ALA A 46 25.73 -11.11 6.94
C ALA A 46 26.57 -12.40 6.98
N PRO A 47 26.14 -13.51 7.60
CA PRO A 47 26.92 -14.76 7.61
C PRO A 47 26.98 -15.47 6.26
N ILE A 48 26.09 -15.14 5.33
CA ILE A 48 25.94 -15.84 4.03
C ILE A 48 26.64 -15.04 2.91
N VAL A 49 26.45 -13.71 2.89
CA VAL A 49 26.92 -12.82 1.81
C VAL A 49 27.70 -11.63 2.38
N PRO A 50 28.88 -11.84 2.98
CA PRO A 50 29.53 -10.81 3.78
C PRO A 50 29.97 -9.58 2.97
N PHE A 51 30.60 -9.79 1.81
CA PHE A 51 31.05 -8.69 0.95
C PHE A 51 29.90 -7.80 0.46
N LEU A 52 28.77 -8.40 0.09
CA LEU A 52 27.58 -7.64 -0.29
C LEU A 52 27.05 -6.80 0.88
N VAL A 53 27.08 -7.34 2.09
CA VAL A 53 26.65 -6.62 3.28
C VAL A 53 27.57 -5.45 3.60
N GLU A 54 28.89 -5.62 3.45
CA GLU A 54 29.85 -4.51 3.57
C GLU A 54 29.59 -3.42 2.54
N GLU A 55 29.46 -3.78 1.25
CA GLU A 55 29.18 -2.84 0.17
C GLU A 55 27.88 -2.06 0.41
N VAL A 56 26.78 -2.74 0.78
CA VAL A 56 25.51 -2.07 1.07
C VAL A 56 25.63 -1.16 2.30
N HIS A 57 26.35 -1.60 3.33
CA HIS A 57 26.59 -0.80 4.53
C HIS A 57 27.36 0.50 4.22
N GLU A 58 28.34 0.44 3.31
CA GLU A 58 29.10 1.60 2.85
C GLU A 58 28.27 2.64 2.09
N HIS A 59 27.13 2.24 1.52
CA HIS A 59 26.21 3.14 0.82
C HIS A 59 25.12 3.73 1.73
N ARG A 60 25.09 3.40 3.03
CA ARG A 60 24.10 3.97 3.96
C ARG A 60 24.36 5.44 4.24
N SER A 61 23.27 6.21 4.23
CA SER A 61 23.24 7.63 4.61
C SER A 61 23.52 7.83 6.11
N SER A 62 24.09 8.98 6.47
CA SER A 62 24.39 9.35 7.86
C SER A 62 23.11 9.61 8.67
N PRO A 63 23.04 9.23 9.97
CA PRO A 63 24.06 8.50 10.73
C PRO A 63 24.09 7.00 10.37
N ARG A 64 25.30 6.46 10.21
CA ARG A 64 25.52 5.03 9.92
C ARG A 64 25.61 4.25 11.23
N PRO A 65 24.87 3.15 11.41
CA PRO A 65 25.05 2.26 12.56
C PRO A 65 26.43 1.57 12.50
N ALA A 66 26.81 0.86 13.56
CA ALA A 66 28.01 0.02 13.51
C ALA A 66 27.92 -1.02 12.37
N PRO A 67 29.05 -1.52 11.84
CA PRO A 67 29.04 -2.56 10.81
C PRO A 67 28.22 -3.78 11.25
N PRO A 68 27.47 -4.44 10.35
CA PRO A 68 26.69 -5.63 10.68
C PRO A 68 27.51 -6.75 11.38
N PHE A 69 28.78 -6.91 11.02
CA PHE A 69 29.69 -7.91 11.63
C PHE A 69 30.11 -7.60 13.07
N GLU A 70 30.01 -6.34 13.49
CA GLU A 70 30.34 -5.91 14.85
C GLU A 70 29.10 -5.90 15.76
N ARG A 71 27.93 -6.17 15.19
CA ARG A 71 26.65 -6.11 15.88
C ARG A 71 26.12 -7.50 16.21
N ARG A 72 25.32 -7.56 17.27
CA ARG A 72 24.58 -8.77 17.63
C ARG A 72 23.18 -8.70 17.06
N TRP A 73 22.62 -9.88 16.78
CA TRP A 73 21.20 -10.00 16.50
C TRP A 73 20.40 -9.36 17.64
N THR A 74 19.48 -8.47 17.29
CA THR A 74 18.60 -7.81 18.24
C THR A 74 17.18 -8.20 17.85
N GLU A 75 16.43 -8.76 18.81
CA GLU A 75 15.02 -9.07 18.61
C GLU A 75 14.26 -7.75 18.37
N PRO A 76 13.38 -7.67 17.37
CA PRO A 76 12.53 -6.50 17.20
C PRO A 76 11.66 -6.29 18.47
N PRO A 77 11.34 -5.03 18.82
CA PRO A 77 10.46 -4.72 19.93
C PRO A 77 9.12 -5.45 19.80
N SER A 78 8.65 -6.08 20.89
CA SER A 78 7.38 -6.81 20.90
C SER A 78 6.17 -5.91 20.60
N GLU A 79 6.29 -4.61 20.86
CA GLU A 79 5.30 -3.58 20.51
C GLU A 79 5.06 -3.42 19.01
N TRP A 80 5.96 -3.91 18.14
CA TRP A 80 5.75 -3.88 16.68
C TRP A 80 4.83 -5.00 16.21
N ILE A 81 4.56 -6.00 17.06
CA ILE A 81 3.71 -7.14 16.74
C ILE A 81 2.27 -6.79 17.12
N ASP A 82 1.48 -6.39 16.13
CA ASP A 82 0.04 -6.17 16.25
C ASP A 82 -0.71 -7.19 15.37
N GLU A 83 -1.23 -8.24 16.01
CA GLU A 83 -1.95 -9.32 15.32
C GLU A 83 -3.26 -8.84 14.67
N ASP A 84 -3.94 -7.86 15.29
CA ASP A 84 -5.17 -7.30 14.75
C ASP A 84 -4.88 -6.44 13.51
N LEU A 85 -3.79 -5.68 13.52
CA LEU A 85 -3.29 -4.97 12.35
C LEU A 85 -2.88 -5.95 11.25
N ALA A 86 -2.13 -7.00 11.58
CA ALA A 86 -1.70 -8.01 10.61
C ALA A 86 -2.89 -8.72 9.95
N ARG A 87 -3.93 -9.05 10.72
CA ARG A 87 -5.18 -9.65 10.20
C ARG A 87 -5.89 -8.70 9.25
N ARG A 88 -6.03 -7.41 9.61
CA ARG A 88 -6.67 -6.40 8.76
C ARG A 88 -5.91 -6.17 7.45
N TRP A 89 -4.58 -6.09 7.51
CA TRP A 89 -3.73 -5.95 6.33
C TRP A 89 -3.81 -7.17 5.42
N SER A 90 -3.85 -8.38 5.99
CA SER A 90 -4.00 -9.61 5.23
C SER A 90 -5.32 -9.61 4.42
N LEU A 91 -6.42 -9.15 5.01
CA LEU A 91 -7.70 -8.95 4.30
C LEU A 91 -7.62 -7.87 3.22
N GLY A 92 -6.88 -6.78 3.49
CA GLY A 92 -6.65 -5.72 2.51
C GLY A 92 -5.85 -6.19 1.29
N ILE A 93 -4.82 -7.02 1.50
CA ILE A 93 -4.01 -7.61 0.41
C ILE A 93 -4.88 -8.55 -0.45
N LEU A 94 -5.69 -9.41 0.18
CA LEU A 94 -6.63 -10.27 -0.55
C LEU A 94 -7.62 -9.45 -1.40
N ALA A 95 -8.11 -8.32 -0.87
CA ALA A 95 -8.95 -7.42 -1.64
C ALA A 95 -8.18 -6.77 -2.81
N LYS A 96 -6.93 -6.35 -2.60
CA LYS A 96 -6.06 -5.80 -3.64
C LYS A 96 -5.84 -6.79 -4.78
N GLU A 97 -5.57 -8.06 -4.47
CA GLU A 97 -5.37 -9.11 -5.47
C GLU A 97 -6.60 -9.25 -6.38
N GLU A 98 -7.80 -9.32 -5.80
CA GLU A 98 -9.04 -9.44 -6.57
C GLU A 98 -9.32 -8.18 -7.40
N VAL A 99 -9.07 -6.98 -6.85
CA VAL A 99 -9.19 -5.72 -7.60
C VAL A 99 -8.20 -5.68 -8.76
N THR A 100 -6.93 -6.03 -8.54
CA THR A 100 -5.89 -6.08 -9.57
C THR A 100 -6.27 -7.03 -10.69
N ARG A 101 -6.83 -8.19 -10.35
CA ARG A 101 -7.34 -9.17 -11.31
C ARG A 101 -8.47 -8.58 -12.17
N LEU A 102 -9.42 -7.86 -11.55
CA LEU A 102 -10.52 -7.21 -12.27
C LEU A 102 -10.05 -6.06 -13.17
N LEU A 103 -9.10 -5.26 -12.70
CA LEU A 103 -8.47 -4.20 -13.49
C LEU A 103 -7.77 -4.78 -14.73
N HIS A 104 -7.07 -5.90 -14.58
CA HIS A 104 -6.44 -6.58 -15.70
C HIS A 104 -7.46 -7.05 -16.76
N VAL A 105 -8.58 -7.64 -16.33
CA VAL A 105 -9.66 -8.03 -17.25
C VAL A 105 -10.20 -6.81 -18.01
N ALA A 106 -10.45 -5.70 -17.31
CA ALA A 106 -10.96 -4.48 -17.93
C ALA A 106 -9.96 -3.81 -18.89
N GLN A 107 -8.65 -3.96 -18.64
CA GLN A 107 -7.59 -3.53 -19.58
C GLN A 107 -7.56 -4.39 -20.84
N VAL A 108 -7.68 -5.71 -20.71
CA VAL A 108 -7.73 -6.64 -21.86
C VAL A 108 -8.95 -6.35 -22.73
N GLU A 109 -10.09 -6.03 -22.11
CA GLU A 109 -11.31 -5.59 -22.81
C GLU A 109 -11.21 -4.18 -23.40
N LYS A 110 -10.06 -3.50 -23.29
CA LYS A 110 -9.79 -2.12 -23.75
C LYS A 110 -10.73 -1.07 -23.15
N LYS A 111 -11.39 -1.38 -22.03
CA LYS A 111 -12.23 -0.46 -21.27
C LYS A 111 -11.41 0.50 -20.41
N LEU A 112 -10.16 0.16 -20.12
CA LEU A 112 -9.22 0.97 -19.35
C LEU A 112 -7.85 1.00 -20.05
N LYS A 113 -7.22 2.19 -20.10
CA LYS A 113 -5.86 2.36 -20.62
C LYS A 113 -4.77 2.17 -19.55
N GLY A 114 -5.09 2.41 -18.28
CA GLY A 114 -4.15 2.28 -17.15
C GLY A 114 -4.91 2.08 -15.84
N ALA A 115 -4.26 1.42 -14.87
CA ALA A 115 -4.85 1.13 -13.55
C ALA A 115 -5.04 2.40 -12.70
N VAL A 116 -4.17 3.39 -12.87
CA VAL A 116 -4.15 4.64 -12.08
C VAL A 116 -5.42 5.46 -12.26
N ASP A 117 -5.99 5.50 -13.49
CA ASP A 117 -7.22 6.25 -13.79
C ASP A 117 -8.50 5.49 -13.43
N ALA A 118 -8.39 4.28 -12.87
CA ALA A 118 -9.55 3.48 -12.53
C ALA A 118 -10.21 3.98 -11.24
N ARG A 119 -11.55 3.92 -11.22
CA ARG A 119 -12.35 4.07 -10.01
C ARG A 119 -12.92 2.72 -9.64
N VAL A 120 -12.75 2.34 -8.37
CA VAL A 120 -13.16 1.02 -7.88
C VAL A 120 -14.25 1.18 -6.83
N GLU A 121 -15.42 0.59 -7.08
CA GLU A 121 -16.47 0.46 -6.08
C GLU A 121 -16.40 -0.94 -5.46
N LEU A 122 -16.13 -0.98 -4.16
CA LEU A 122 -16.09 -2.20 -3.35
C LEU A 122 -17.39 -2.33 -2.57
N GLN A 123 -18.04 -3.47 -2.72
CA GLN A 123 -19.24 -3.82 -1.98
C GLN A 123 -18.93 -4.98 -1.04
N ALA A 124 -19.14 -4.77 0.25
CA ALA A 124 -18.98 -5.81 1.27
C ALA A 124 -20.21 -5.85 2.18
N ALA A 125 -20.49 -7.03 2.73
CA ALA A 125 -21.61 -7.22 3.66
C ALA A 125 -21.39 -6.36 4.92
N ALA A 126 -22.44 -5.62 5.31
CA ALA A 126 -22.41 -4.81 6.52
C ALA A 126 -22.10 -5.69 7.75
N GLY A 127 -21.07 -5.33 8.52
CA GLY A 127 -20.63 -6.09 9.70
C GLY A 127 -19.68 -7.26 9.40
N SER A 128 -19.25 -7.47 8.15
CA SER A 128 -18.17 -8.41 7.85
C SER A 128 -16.81 -7.89 8.32
N ASP A 129 -15.92 -8.81 8.69
CA ASP A 129 -14.52 -8.50 9.02
C ASP A 129 -13.82 -7.75 7.88
N LEU A 130 -14.15 -8.09 6.62
CA LEU A 130 -13.62 -7.42 5.43
C LEU A 130 -14.05 -5.95 5.37
N TYR A 131 -15.34 -5.66 5.60
CA TYR A 131 -15.83 -4.28 5.60
C TYR A 131 -15.14 -3.46 6.69
N THR A 132 -15.01 -4.02 7.90
CA THR A 132 -14.36 -3.35 9.03
C THR A 132 -12.87 -3.11 8.76
N ALA A 133 -12.17 -4.09 8.18
CA ALA A 133 -10.77 -3.96 7.81
C ALA A 133 -10.55 -2.87 6.74
N LEU A 134 -11.33 -2.89 5.65
CA LEU A 134 -11.24 -1.90 4.58
C LEU A 134 -11.65 -0.49 5.05
N ALA A 135 -12.68 -0.40 5.90
CA ALA A 135 -13.09 0.87 6.49
C ALA A 135 -12.01 1.46 7.41
N SER A 136 -11.25 0.61 8.11
CA SER A 136 -10.15 1.06 8.98
C SER A 136 -8.97 1.67 8.22
N LEU A 137 -8.79 1.33 6.94
CA LEU A 137 -7.74 1.89 6.08
C LEU A 137 -8.09 3.32 5.59
N GLY A 138 -9.38 3.66 5.54
CA GLY A 138 -9.85 5.01 5.25
C GLY A 138 -9.22 5.62 3.99
N GLY A 139 -8.47 6.71 4.17
CA GLY A 139 -7.80 7.43 3.08
C GLY A 139 -6.61 6.69 2.46
N GLU A 140 -6.03 5.71 3.16
CA GLU A 140 -4.92 4.90 2.64
C GLU A 140 -5.41 3.77 1.72
N LEU A 141 -6.72 3.53 1.63
CA LEU A 141 -7.29 2.48 0.80
C LEU A 141 -6.93 2.66 -0.69
N ASN A 142 -6.85 3.90 -1.16
CA ASN A 142 -6.45 4.21 -2.53
C ASN A 142 -4.99 3.78 -2.79
N ASP A 143 -4.08 4.10 -1.86
CA ASP A 143 -2.66 3.74 -1.94
C ASP A 143 -2.49 2.21 -1.91
N VAL A 144 -3.25 1.52 -1.06
CA VAL A 144 -3.19 0.05 -0.96
C VAL A 144 -3.66 -0.59 -2.26
N LEU A 145 -4.78 -0.13 -2.82
CA LEU A 145 -5.35 -0.67 -4.06
C LEU A 145 -4.62 -0.21 -5.33
N GLY A 146 -3.85 0.88 -5.27
CA GLY A 146 -3.15 1.46 -6.41
C GLY A 146 -4.09 2.13 -7.42
N VAL A 147 -5.15 2.79 -6.95
CA VAL A 147 -6.21 3.39 -7.79
C VAL A 147 -6.47 4.85 -7.42
N SER A 148 -6.91 5.67 -8.38
CA SER A 148 -7.22 7.10 -8.14
C SER A 148 -8.32 7.34 -7.10
N ALA A 149 -9.34 6.49 -7.09
CA ALA A 149 -10.43 6.60 -6.13
C ALA A 149 -11.08 5.24 -5.86
N SER A 150 -11.37 4.99 -4.59
CA SER A 150 -12.15 3.85 -4.13
C SER A 150 -13.38 4.31 -3.34
N ARG A 151 -14.49 3.59 -3.50
CA ARG A 151 -15.70 3.77 -2.70
C ARG A 151 -16.07 2.45 -2.04
N LEU A 152 -16.26 2.47 -0.73
CA LEU A 152 -16.72 1.31 0.04
C LEU A 152 -18.21 1.47 0.34
N CYS A 153 -19.04 0.56 -0.18
CA CYS A 153 -20.48 0.54 0.02
C CYS A 153 -20.88 -0.68 0.85
N ALA A 154 -21.73 -0.47 1.87
CA ALA A 154 -22.31 -1.54 2.65
C ALA A 154 -23.49 -2.17 1.88
N LEU A 155 -23.48 -3.50 1.72
CA LEU A 155 -24.62 -4.21 1.17
C LEU A 155 -25.74 -4.26 2.23
N SER A 156 -26.76 -3.43 2.07
CA SER A 156 -28.03 -3.60 2.78
C SER A 156 -28.84 -4.68 2.06
N SER A 157 -29.41 -5.62 2.83
CA SER A 157 -30.04 -6.82 2.29
C SER A 157 -31.17 -6.50 1.32
N THR A 158 -31.02 -6.88 0.05
CA THR A 158 -31.94 -7.71 -0.76
C THR A 158 -31.65 -7.48 -2.25
N ALA A 159 -31.29 -8.57 -2.94
CA ALA A 159 -31.33 -8.74 -4.39
C ALA A 159 -30.55 -7.73 -5.26
N ALA A 160 -29.23 -7.92 -5.37
CA ALA A 160 -28.52 -7.75 -6.64
C ALA A 160 -27.15 -8.42 -6.52
N GLN A 161 -26.76 -9.19 -7.53
CA GLN A 161 -25.43 -9.79 -7.64
C GLN A 161 -24.34 -8.74 -7.36
N PRO A 162 -23.18 -9.12 -6.76
CA PRO A 162 -22.07 -8.20 -6.59
C PRO A 162 -21.64 -7.70 -7.98
N LYS A 163 -22.08 -6.49 -8.34
CA LYS A 163 -21.71 -5.85 -9.60
C LYS A 163 -20.26 -5.39 -9.45
N ARG A 164 -19.35 -6.17 -10.01
CA ARG A 164 -17.92 -5.90 -10.10
C ARG A 164 -17.69 -4.96 -11.28
N THR A 165 -18.02 -3.68 -11.14
CA THR A 165 -17.85 -2.73 -12.24
C THR A 165 -16.72 -1.77 -11.92
N CYS A 166 -15.66 -1.82 -12.74
CA CYS A 166 -14.68 -0.74 -12.86
C CYS A 166 -15.15 0.14 -14.03
N GLU A 167 -15.70 1.32 -13.74
CA GLU A 167 -16.07 2.30 -14.77
C GLU A 167 -14.98 3.36 -14.90
N GLN A 168 -14.76 3.79 -16.14
CA GLN A 168 -13.87 4.91 -16.47
C GLN A 168 -14.63 6.22 -16.22
N PRO A 169 -13.99 7.32 -15.76
CA PRO A 169 -14.69 8.58 -15.62
C PRO A 169 -15.21 9.04 -16.99
N ALA A 170 -16.50 9.37 -17.06
CA ALA A 170 -17.04 10.12 -18.19
C ALA A 170 -16.28 11.44 -18.31
N ALA A 171 -15.75 11.72 -19.49
CA ALA A 171 -15.12 12.99 -19.79
C ALA A 171 -16.16 14.12 -19.69
N GLY A 172 -15.96 15.02 -18.73
CA GLY A 172 -16.63 16.32 -18.70
C GLY A 172 -17.59 16.54 -17.54
N GLU A 173 -17.06 17.00 -16.41
CA GLU A 173 -17.76 17.99 -15.59
C GLU A 173 -16.69 18.90 -14.97
N GLN A 174 -16.41 20.00 -15.64
CA GLN A 174 -15.64 21.11 -15.09
C GLN A 174 -16.47 21.68 -13.93
N PRO A 175 -15.91 21.87 -12.72
CA PRO A 175 -16.56 22.74 -11.75
C PRO A 175 -16.59 24.14 -12.35
N ALA A 176 -17.79 24.70 -12.47
CA ALA A 176 -18.04 26.03 -12.97
C ALA A 176 -17.15 27.06 -12.23
N ALA A 177 -16.50 27.92 -13.01
CA ALA A 177 -15.85 29.11 -12.51
C ALA A 177 -16.89 29.98 -11.80
N GLU A 178 -16.70 30.19 -10.49
CA GLU A 178 -17.46 31.18 -9.73
C GLU A 178 -16.74 32.54 -9.89
N GLU A 179 -17.11 33.26 -10.95
CA GLU A 179 -16.90 34.69 -11.08
C GLU A 179 -17.87 35.42 -10.13
N GLY A 180 -17.36 36.11 -9.11
CA GLY A 180 -18.22 36.76 -8.11
C GLY A 180 -17.51 37.77 -7.21
N ARG A 181 -17.32 38.98 -7.76
CA ARG A 181 -17.29 40.31 -7.10
C ARG A 181 -17.13 40.39 -5.57
N GLY A 182 -16.10 41.12 -5.14
CA GLY A 182 -15.97 41.70 -3.80
C GLY A 182 -14.61 42.35 -3.59
#